data_AF-A0A9E3VLP0-F1
#
_entry.id   AF-A0A9E3VLP0-F1
#
_cell.length_a   1.000
_cell.length_b   1.000
_cell.length_c   1.000
_cell.angle_alpha   90.00
_cell.angle_beta   90.00
_cell.angle_gamma   90.00
#
_symmetry.space_group_name_H-M   'P 1'
#
loop_
_entity.id
_entity.type
_entity.pdbx_description
1 polymer ?
#
loop_
_entity_poly.entity_id
_entity_poly.type
_entity_poly.pdbx_seq_one_letter_code
_entity_poly.pdbx_strand_id
1 'polypeptide(L)'
;MKLMVVLLLVLAVQKECNQSASITFIDATSQNWNGGAAATRGTYYKIYFQMTDTVGYRFDSLWVNNKRLPVSFIKGISPSDTLLLMANDYLGIRNPMNQQDVVNSVEAPFPFETNAAGLVGYFLKGERKYLPVAQWRQLKPLYYQ
;
A
#
# COMPACT_ATOMS: atom_id res chain seq x y z
N MET A 1 20.49 0.20 64.91
CA MET A 1 19.54 -0.01 63.79
C MET A 1 20.04 0.79 62.60
N LYS A 2 20.58 0.14 61.57
CA LYS A 2 21.12 0.79 60.36
C LYS A 2 20.01 0.83 59.31
N LEU A 3 19.58 2.03 58.94
CA LEU A 3 18.61 2.25 57.86
C LEU A 3 19.40 2.33 56.54
N MET A 4 19.38 1.25 55.75
CA MET A 4 19.86 1.27 54.37
C MET A 4 18.76 1.86 53.49
N VAL A 5 18.96 3.10 53.05
CA VAL A 5 18.13 3.72 52.00
C VAL A 5 18.67 3.24 50.66
N VAL A 6 17.92 2.37 49.99
CA VAL A 6 18.17 1.95 48.61
C VAL A 6 17.60 3.03 47.69
N LEU A 7 18.47 3.82 47.06
CA LEU A 7 18.11 4.79 46.04
C LEU A 7 18.15 4.11 44.67
N LEU A 8 17.00 3.61 44.20
CA LEU A 8 16.85 3.11 42.83
C LEU A 8 16.67 4.32 41.88
N LEU A 9 17.75 4.74 41.21
CA LEU A 9 17.67 5.66 40.09
C LEU A 9 17.08 4.91 38.89
N VAL A 10 15.77 5.01 38.70
CA VAL A 10 15.13 4.60 37.45
C VAL A 10 15.48 5.66 36.41
N LEU A 11 16.48 5.35 35.58
CA LEU A 11 16.75 6.08 34.35
C LEU A 11 15.51 5.95 33.46
N ALA A 12 14.65 6.96 33.51
CA ALA A 12 13.62 7.16 32.51
C ALA A 12 14.33 7.38 31.18
N VAL A 13 14.47 6.30 30.40
CA VAL A 13 14.78 6.39 28.97
C VAL A 13 13.61 7.17 28.38
N GLN A 14 13.81 8.46 28.17
CA GLN A 14 12.94 9.26 27.32
C GLN A 14 13.09 8.67 25.92
N LYS A 15 12.24 7.68 25.59
CA LYS A 15 11.95 7.35 24.21
C LYS A 15 11.41 8.64 23.63
N GLU A 16 12.26 9.34 22.90
CA GLU A 16 11.86 10.44 22.03
C GLU A 16 10.61 9.97 21.29
N CYS A 17 9.50 10.65 21.59
CA CYS A 17 8.23 10.43 20.93
C CYS A 17 8.42 10.96 19.52
N ASN A 18 9.06 10.16 18.67
CA ASN A 18 9.13 10.41 17.24
C ASN A 18 7.70 10.43 16.75
N GLN A 19 7.20 11.66 16.54
CA GLN A 19 5.95 11.98 15.89
C GLN A 19 5.64 10.90 14.87
N SER A 20 4.53 10.18 15.08
CA SER A 20 4.06 9.23 14.10
C SER A 20 3.82 10.03 12.82
N ALA A 21 4.72 9.91 11.83
CA ALA A 21 4.57 10.58 10.54
C ALA A 21 3.15 10.29 10.04
N SER A 22 2.30 11.31 9.92
CA SER A 22 0.89 11.12 9.60
C SER A 22 0.74 10.95 8.10
N ILE A 23 0.28 9.77 7.68
CA ILE A 23 -0.12 9.54 6.30
C ILE A 23 -1.48 10.18 6.05
N THR A 24 -1.58 11.04 5.03
CA THR A 24 -2.85 11.67 4.64
C THR A 24 -3.23 11.23 3.23
N PHE A 25 -4.46 10.78 3.04
CA PHE A 25 -4.97 10.41 1.73
C PHE A 25 -5.19 11.66 0.85
N ILE A 26 -4.75 11.61 -0.42
CA ILE A 26 -4.96 12.68 -1.39
C ILE A 26 -6.01 12.26 -2.43
N ASP A 27 -5.72 11.20 -3.19
CA ASP A 27 -6.56 10.73 -4.29
C ASP A 27 -6.31 9.24 -4.56
N ALA A 28 -7.24 8.60 -5.23
CA ALA A 28 -7.09 7.25 -5.73
C ALA A 28 -7.74 7.11 -7.11
N THR A 29 -7.00 6.58 -8.07
CA THR A 29 -7.47 6.40 -9.44
C THR A 29 -7.48 4.95 -9.85
N SER A 30 -8.47 4.55 -10.62
CA SER A 30 -8.52 3.29 -11.34
C SER A 30 -8.48 3.54 -12.85
N GLN A 31 -7.71 2.75 -13.58
CA GLN A 31 -7.60 2.86 -15.03
C GLN A 31 -7.59 1.48 -15.67
N ASN A 32 -8.66 1.16 -16.40
CA ASN A 32 -8.71 -0.05 -17.19
C ASN A 32 -7.70 0.04 -18.33
N TRP A 33 -7.08 -1.08 -18.67
CA TRP A 33 -6.21 -1.19 -19.83
C TRP A 33 -6.44 -2.49 -20.57
N ASN A 34 -6.21 -2.46 -21.88
CA ASN A 34 -6.24 -3.63 -22.75
C ASN A 34 -5.11 -3.48 -23.78
N GLY A 35 -4.37 -4.55 -24.05
CA GLY A 35 -3.41 -4.58 -25.14
C GLY A 35 -2.47 -5.78 -25.12
N GLY A 36 -1.61 -5.85 -26.13
CA GLY A 36 -0.62 -6.91 -26.31
C GLY A 36 -1.15 -8.18 -26.99
N ALA A 37 -0.21 -9.00 -27.47
CA ALA A 37 -0.45 -10.14 -28.37
C ALA A 37 -1.32 -11.28 -27.80
N ALA A 38 -1.68 -11.26 -26.51
CA ALA A 38 -2.44 -12.33 -25.84
C ALA A 38 -3.76 -11.83 -25.21
N ALA A 39 -4.36 -10.76 -25.76
CA ALA A 39 -5.59 -10.15 -25.24
C ALA A 39 -5.48 -9.82 -23.73
N THR A 40 -4.31 -9.33 -23.32
CA THR A 40 -4.04 -9.03 -21.93
C THR A 40 -4.75 -7.75 -21.55
N ARG A 41 -5.37 -7.76 -20.38
CA ARG A 41 -6.17 -6.65 -19.88
C ARG A 41 -6.01 -6.54 -18.38
N GLY A 42 -6.45 -5.43 -17.82
CA GLY A 42 -6.37 -5.27 -16.38
C GLY A 42 -6.82 -3.91 -15.92
N THR A 43 -6.55 -3.64 -14.64
CA THR A 43 -6.79 -2.34 -14.02
C THR A 43 -5.55 -1.89 -13.28
N TYR A 44 -5.04 -0.71 -13.63
CA TYR A 44 -4.07 -0.01 -12.82
C TYR A 44 -4.78 0.74 -11.70
N TYR A 45 -4.31 0.55 -10.48
CA TYR A 45 -4.70 1.32 -9.31
C TYR A 45 -3.52 2.19 -8.89
N LYS A 46 -3.78 3.49 -8.71
CA LYS A 46 -2.81 4.44 -8.16
C LYS A 46 -3.41 5.11 -6.94
N ILE A 47 -2.68 5.12 -5.83
CA ILE A 47 -3.10 5.79 -4.60
C ILE A 47 -2.04 6.82 -4.22
N TYR A 48 -2.48 8.04 -3.96
CA TYR A 48 -1.66 9.19 -3.65
C TYR A 48 -1.83 9.56 -2.18
N PHE A 49 -0.72 9.64 -1.46
CA PHE A 49 -0.69 10.04 -0.07
C PHE A 49 0.23 11.22 0.14
N GLN A 50 -0.15 12.17 0.98
CA GLN A 50 0.76 13.17 1.51
C GLN A 50 1.55 12.53 2.66
N MET A 51 2.88 12.55 2.56
CA MET A 51 3.79 11.92 3.49
C MET A 51 5.19 12.54 3.38
N THR A 52 5.71 13.05 4.48
CA THR A 52 7.05 13.68 4.56
C THR A 52 8.18 12.69 4.77
N ASP A 53 7.88 11.51 5.33
CA ASP A 53 8.84 10.44 5.55
C ASP A 53 8.17 9.07 5.51
N THR A 54 8.88 8.08 4.96
CA THR A 54 8.49 6.68 4.86
C THR A 54 9.18 5.78 5.91
N VAL A 55 10.03 6.33 6.79
CA VAL A 55 10.71 5.54 7.83
C VAL A 55 9.69 4.82 8.72
N GLY A 56 9.89 3.51 8.88
CA GLY A 56 9.02 2.65 9.67
C GLY A 56 7.73 2.21 8.97
N TYR A 57 7.46 2.69 7.75
CA TYR A 57 6.36 2.24 6.91
C TYR A 57 6.80 1.13 5.96
N ARG A 58 5.99 0.08 5.87
CA ARG A 58 6.11 -0.97 4.84
C ARG A 58 4.74 -1.24 4.24
N PHE A 59 4.51 -0.71 3.04
CA PHE A 59 3.30 -1.01 2.26
C PHE A 59 3.39 -2.41 1.68
N ASP A 60 2.29 -3.16 1.74
CA ASP A 60 2.28 -4.60 1.45
C ASP A 60 1.30 -4.95 0.34
N SER A 61 0.04 -4.53 0.45
CA SER A 61 -0.97 -4.90 -0.54
C SER A 61 -2.17 -3.98 -0.61
N LEU A 62 -2.91 -4.08 -1.70
CA LEU A 62 -4.21 -3.46 -1.92
C LEU A 62 -5.28 -4.57 -1.97
N TRP A 63 -6.31 -4.50 -1.12
CA TRP A 63 -7.53 -5.28 -1.32
C TRP A 63 -8.53 -4.46 -2.12
N VAL A 64 -8.99 -5.01 -3.23
CA VAL A 64 -9.98 -4.39 -4.12
C VAL A 64 -10.67 -5.50 -4.90
N ASN A 65 -12.00 -5.40 -5.09
CA ASN A 65 -12.78 -6.37 -5.86
C ASN A 65 -12.50 -7.85 -5.48
N ASN A 66 -12.46 -8.15 -4.18
CA ASN A 66 -12.18 -9.48 -3.61
C ASN A 66 -10.81 -10.07 -3.99
N LYS A 67 -9.85 -9.22 -4.36
CA LYS A 67 -8.48 -9.61 -4.69
C LYS A 67 -7.50 -8.87 -3.80
N ARG A 68 -6.39 -9.52 -3.47
CA ARG A 68 -5.22 -8.90 -2.86
C ARG A 68 -4.14 -8.73 -3.92
N LEU A 69 -3.82 -7.47 -4.21
CA LEU A 69 -2.80 -7.09 -5.18
C LEU A 69 -1.54 -6.65 -4.45
N PRO A 70 -0.34 -7.05 -4.90
CA PRO A 70 0.89 -6.48 -4.39
C PRO A 70 0.95 -4.98 -4.74
N VAL A 71 1.44 -4.17 -3.81
CA VAL A 71 1.70 -2.74 -4.08
C VAL A 71 3.18 -2.50 -4.26
N SER A 72 3.53 -1.75 -5.30
CA SER A 72 4.84 -1.14 -5.44
C SER A 72 4.73 0.35 -5.14
N PHE A 73 5.81 0.96 -4.67
CA PHE A 73 5.90 2.41 -4.55
C PHE A 73 6.92 2.92 -5.55
N ILE A 74 6.61 4.03 -6.21
CA ILE A 74 7.59 4.75 -7.03
C ILE A 74 8.20 5.83 -6.15
N LYS A 75 9.41 5.57 -5.66
CA LYS A 75 10.21 6.58 -4.95
C LYS A 75 10.94 7.40 -6.03
N GLY A 76 10.47 8.60 -6.35
CA GLY A 76 11.24 9.51 -7.23
C GLY A 76 10.50 10.41 -8.22
N ILE A 77 9.34 10.98 -7.89
CA ILE A 77 8.76 12.08 -8.70
C ILE A 77 8.64 13.38 -7.87
N SER A 78 9.64 13.68 -7.01
CA SER A 78 9.70 14.79 -6.01
C SER A 78 8.93 16.08 -6.39
N PRO A 79 8.28 16.79 -5.42
CA PRO A 79 8.83 17.22 -4.13
C PRO A 79 8.40 16.32 -2.97
N SER A 80 9.37 15.91 -2.14
CA SER A 80 9.42 15.44 -0.72
C SER A 80 8.20 14.97 0.09
N ASP A 81 7.00 14.93 -0.48
CA ASP A 81 5.77 15.15 0.27
C ASP A 81 4.62 14.27 -0.25
N THR A 82 4.75 13.66 -1.42
CA THR A 82 3.73 12.75 -1.98
C THR A 82 4.29 11.35 -2.22
N LEU A 83 3.67 10.36 -1.59
CA LEU A 83 3.88 8.94 -1.83
C LEU A 83 2.86 8.42 -2.84
N LEU A 84 3.35 7.78 -3.91
CA LEU A 84 2.54 7.07 -4.90
C LEU A 84 2.67 5.56 -4.71
N LEU A 85 1.55 4.91 -4.42
CA LEU A 85 1.41 3.45 -4.47
C LEU A 85 0.75 3.00 -5.77
N MET A 86 1.25 1.92 -6.34
CA MET A 86 0.72 1.31 -7.55
C MET A 86 0.40 -0.16 -7.33
N ALA A 87 -0.75 -0.59 -7.83
CA ALA A 87 -1.13 -2.00 -7.94
C ALA A 87 -1.69 -2.26 -9.34
N ASN A 88 -1.53 -3.48 -9.83
CA ASN A 88 -2.04 -3.90 -11.13
C ASN A 88 -2.86 -5.19 -10.95
N ASP A 89 -4.14 -5.14 -11.30
CA ASP A 89 -4.96 -6.33 -11.46
C ASP A 89 -4.80 -6.82 -12.89
N TYR A 90 -3.89 -7.75 -13.10
CA TYR A 90 -3.59 -8.30 -14.42
C TYR A 90 -4.50 -9.49 -14.72
N LEU A 91 -5.09 -9.49 -15.92
CA LEU A 91 -5.90 -10.56 -16.48
C LEU A 91 -5.39 -10.86 -17.89
N GLY A 92 -4.71 -11.98 -18.07
CA GLY A 92 -4.18 -12.38 -19.37
C GLY A 92 -3.77 -13.83 -19.38
N ILE A 93 -3.68 -14.40 -20.59
CA ILE A 93 -3.17 -15.75 -20.79
C ILE A 93 -1.64 -15.67 -20.83
N ARG A 94 -0.98 -16.51 -20.03
CA ARG A 94 0.49 -16.67 -20.05
C ARG A 94 0.92 -16.98 -21.48
N ASN A 95 1.85 -16.20 -22.03
CA ASN A 95 2.52 -16.60 -23.25
C ASN A 95 3.31 -17.90 -22.95
N PRO A 96 3.03 -19.02 -23.63
CA PRO A 96 3.67 -20.30 -23.34
C PRO A 96 5.21 -20.26 -23.49
N MET A 97 5.75 -19.27 -24.21
CA MET A 97 7.19 -19.08 -24.37
C MET A 97 7.84 -18.20 -23.30
N ASN A 98 7.07 -17.55 -22.43
CA ASN A 98 7.62 -16.65 -21.42
C ASN A 98 7.52 -17.30 -20.03
N GLN A 99 8.68 -17.64 -19.45
CA GLN A 99 8.76 -18.31 -18.16
C GLN A 99 8.53 -17.40 -16.95
N GLN A 100 8.38 -16.08 -17.15
CA GLN A 100 8.01 -15.17 -16.06
C GLN A 100 6.65 -15.59 -15.49
N ASP A 101 6.62 -15.92 -14.20
CA ASP A 101 5.38 -16.12 -13.48
C ASP A 101 4.60 -14.80 -13.51
N VAL A 102 3.48 -14.81 -14.22
CA VAL A 102 2.49 -13.75 -14.09
C VAL A 102 2.02 -13.85 -12.64
N VAL A 103 2.36 -12.85 -11.82
CA VAL A 103 1.83 -12.74 -10.46
C VAL A 103 0.34 -12.44 -10.59
N ASN A 104 -0.45 -13.51 -10.71
CA ASN A 104 -1.89 -13.40 -10.81
C ASN A 104 -2.44 -12.82 -9.51
N SER A 105 -3.41 -11.92 -9.64
CA SER A 105 -4.19 -11.42 -8.53
C SER A 105 -4.77 -12.59 -7.74
N VAL A 106 -4.44 -12.69 -6.45
CA VAL A 106 -4.95 -13.77 -5.59
C VAL A 106 -6.28 -13.32 -5.01
N GLU A 107 -7.33 -14.13 -5.20
CA GLU A 107 -8.60 -13.90 -4.50
C GLU A 107 -8.35 -13.93 -3.00
N ALA A 108 -8.84 -12.91 -2.31
CA ALA A 108 -8.68 -12.78 -0.88
C ALA A 108 -9.91 -12.10 -0.27
N PRO A 109 -10.45 -12.62 0.84
CA PRO A 109 -11.52 -11.93 1.55
C PRO A 109 -11.01 -10.57 2.04
N PHE A 110 -11.95 -9.63 2.22
CA PHE A 110 -11.64 -8.39 2.91
C PHE A 110 -11.15 -8.71 4.34
N PRO A 111 -10.12 -8.00 4.83
CA PRO A 111 -9.55 -8.24 6.15
C PRO A 111 -10.53 -7.95 7.30
N PHE A 112 -11.54 -7.11 7.08
CA PHE A 112 -12.64 -6.82 8.01
C PHE A 112 -13.80 -6.18 7.24
N GLU A 113 -15.00 -6.15 7.83
CA GLU A 113 -16.20 -5.54 7.24
C GLU A 113 -16.02 -4.02 7.04
N THR A 114 -16.22 -3.53 5.83
CA THR A 114 -16.06 -2.11 5.50
C THR A 114 -16.87 -1.73 4.26
N ASN A 115 -17.27 -0.46 4.19
CA ASN A 115 -17.89 0.14 2.99
C ASN A 115 -16.85 0.75 2.02
N ALA A 116 -15.55 0.59 2.30
CA ALA A 116 -14.50 1.12 1.45
C ALA A 116 -14.42 0.36 0.11
N ALA A 117 -14.23 1.09 -0.99
CA ALA A 117 -13.99 0.51 -2.31
C ALA A 117 -12.63 -0.22 -2.42
N GLY A 118 -11.73 -0.01 -1.47
CA GLY A 118 -10.51 -0.78 -1.31
C GLY A 118 -9.81 -0.51 0.02
N LEU A 119 -8.82 -1.33 0.35
CA LEU A 119 -8.01 -1.18 1.55
C LEU A 119 -6.53 -1.26 1.21
N VAL A 120 -5.73 -0.30 1.65
CA VAL A 120 -4.27 -0.35 1.55
C VAL A 120 -3.70 -0.91 2.85
N GLY A 121 -3.02 -2.03 2.76
CA GLY A 121 -2.37 -2.70 3.88
C GLY A 121 -0.93 -2.24 4.00
N TYR A 122 -0.55 -1.88 5.22
CA TYR A 122 0.80 -1.46 5.53
C TYR A 122 1.19 -1.92 6.93
N PHE A 123 2.48 -1.88 7.21
CA PHE A 123 3.01 -2.02 8.55
C PHE A 123 3.59 -0.69 9.00
N LEU A 124 3.30 -0.28 10.23
CA LEU A 124 3.95 0.84 10.89
C LEU A 124 4.70 0.30 12.10
N LYS A 125 6.03 0.37 12.10
CA LYS A 125 6.88 -0.11 13.20
C LYS A 125 6.56 -1.58 13.59
N GLY A 126 6.25 -2.41 12.58
CA GLY A 126 5.93 -3.83 12.75
C GLY A 126 4.45 -4.16 12.96
N GLU A 127 3.60 -3.17 13.24
CA GLU A 127 2.16 -3.38 13.44
C GLU A 127 1.40 -3.27 12.12
N ARG A 128 0.53 -4.26 11.84
CA ARG A 128 -0.33 -4.26 10.65
C ARG A 128 -1.44 -3.21 10.79
N LYS A 129 -1.59 -2.36 9.77
CA LYS A 129 -2.61 -1.33 9.68
C LYS A 129 -3.23 -1.30 8.28
N TYR A 130 -4.40 -0.66 8.18
CA TYR A 130 -5.18 -0.56 6.96
C TYR A 130 -5.64 0.89 6.75
N LEU A 131 -5.50 1.39 5.52
CA LEU A 131 -6.05 2.67 5.10
C LEU A 131 -7.20 2.44 4.12
N PRO A 132 -8.40 2.95 4.41
CA PRO A 132 -9.53 2.81 3.51
C PRO A 132 -9.41 3.74 2.30
N VAL A 133 -9.69 3.19 1.12
CA VAL A 133 -9.96 3.94 -0.11
C VAL A 133 -11.47 3.99 -0.27
N ALA A 134 -12.08 5.12 0.03
CA ALA A 134 -13.54 5.25 0.00
C ALA A 134 -14.11 5.06 -1.41
N GLN A 135 -13.45 5.63 -2.42
CA GLN A 135 -13.88 5.59 -3.81
C GLN A 135 -12.69 5.70 -4.77
N TRP A 136 -12.89 5.28 -6.02
CA TRP A 136 -11.92 5.38 -7.10
C TRP A 136 -12.35 6.42 -8.12
N ARG A 137 -11.48 7.37 -8.44
CA ARG A 137 -11.65 8.23 -9.61
C ARG A 137 -11.28 7.45 -10.87
N GLN A 138 -12.29 7.08 -11.64
CA GLN A 138 -12.09 6.30 -12.85
C GLN A 138 -11.50 7.17 -13.97
N LEU A 139 -10.37 6.73 -14.52
CA LEU A 139 -9.73 7.35 -15.68
C LEU A 139 -10.19 6.71 -16.99
N LYS A 140 -9.96 7.43 -18.10
CA LYS A 140 -10.21 6.89 -19.44
C LYS A 140 -9.40 5.60 -19.66
N PRO A 141 -9.99 4.53 -20.21
CA PRO A 141 -9.28 3.30 -20.50
C PRO A 141 -8.09 3.53 -21.45
N LEU A 142 -7.04 2.72 -21.28
CA LEU A 142 -5.91 2.66 -22.20
C LEU A 142 -6.04 1.47 -23.14
N TYR A 143 -5.80 1.71 -24.42
CA TYR A 143 -5.76 0.67 -25.44
C TYR A 143 -4.37 0.67 -26.07
N TYR A 144 -3.55 -0.30 -25.69
CA TYR A 144 -2.24 -0.50 -26.30
C TYR A 144 -2.41 -1.34 -27.57
N GLN A 145 -1.87 -0.83 -28.68
CA GLN A 145 -1.83 -1.53 -29.96
C GLN A 145 -0.67 -2.51 -30.00
#